data_AF-A0A9Q0YBW6-F1
#
_entry.id   AF-A0A9Q0YBW6-F1
#
_cell.length_a   1.000
_cell.length_b   1.000
_cell.length_c   1.000
_cell.angle_alpha   90.00
_cell.angle_beta   90.00
_cell.angle_gamma   90.00
#
_symmetry.space_group_name_H-M   'P 1'
#
loop_
_entity.id
_entity.type
_entity.pdbx_description
1 polymer ?
#
loop_
_entity_poly.entity_id
_entity_poly.type
_entity_poly.pdbx_seq_one_letter_code
_entity_poly.pdbx_strand_id
1 'polypeptide(L)'
;MDNFMGELTEMARSGFQQCIYVPSCISPVNTFKRKTYCTHKALTFVYSIHVVKMRWTQTANLLSFLVHLRRVLQRSIPANIFYNKAVHQEGSLKWHLLAVHKDEPDVAAIIALDDQAERKKRLDLLRNKGNFLHNQQVLDAGAGQIILMRRPQAFHDLDYQDYGPCPQCLGYVLLKDIWRHTHYRCIARNDGKSQRGSGKGELQMQSQILANNKMMGSASEGLKKHVLAKMQNNNISRTAKSDDAILELGNVWLKKVGGQRKAVVSSKMLSSSRMVDELRKLCPNEGEYVSDFLKPKCFDAILQAANNLGGPDMTETGDSSYEKPSTVLKLGHDMKRLATIKFCRALRSGDQTAEKEAKDYLFLHEKEWGLKMSCTALTTLKERKFNKGQNLPQTSDLVKLTQHVLDQLKLAMEDIMNDVSSQHYKRLQKLCLVRLLLFNKRRPGELSQLTVQAYKERPNWAEGGIQEMRESFTTLEQKLLTAMDLVYIRGKGEIMSLLSYQQIVRMLSNNWLHCGTRYKY
;
A
#
# COMPACT_ATOMS: atom_id res chain seq x y z
N MET A 1 1.40 -30.76 -55.28
CA MET A 1 1.52 -29.46 -55.98
C MET A 1 1.91 -29.65 -57.43
N ASP A 2 2.90 -30.49 -57.75
CA ASP A 2 3.40 -30.64 -59.13
C ASP A 2 2.36 -31.23 -60.12
N ASN A 3 1.54 -32.20 -59.69
CA ASN A 3 0.48 -32.76 -60.55
C ASN A 3 -0.63 -31.75 -60.90
N PHE A 4 -1.03 -30.89 -59.96
CA PHE A 4 -2.10 -29.90 -60.17
C PHE A 4 -1.62 -28.71 -61.02
N MET A 5 -0.34 -28.36 -60.91
CA MET A 5 0.29 -27.35 -61.77
C MET A 5 0.53 -27.87 -63.19
N GLY A 6 0.80 -29.17 -63.35
CA GLY A 6 0.89 -29.84 -64.65
C GLY A 6 -0.41 -29.75 -65.46
N GLU A 7 -1.55 -30.11 -64.84
CA GLU A 7 -2.88 -30.09 -65.49
C GLU A 7 -3.32 -28.67 -65.90
N LEU A 8 -3.04 -27.66 -65.09
CA LEU A 8 -3.33 -26.26 -65.42
C LEU A 8 -2.47 -25.73 -66.58
N THR A 9 -1.26 -26.25 -66.76
CA THR A 9 -0.35 -25.85 -67.85
C THR A 9 -0.75 -26.49 -69.19
N GLU A 10 -1.29 -27.71 -69.18
CA GLU A 10 -1.87 -28.36 -70.36
C GLU A 10 -3.20 -27.71 -70.81
N MET A 11 -4.07 -27.32 -69.86
CA MET A 11 -5.28 -26.55 -70.19
C MET A 11 -4.95 -25.18 -70.79
N ALA A 12 -3.88 -24.52 -70.32
CA ALA A 12 -3.41 -23.26 -70.89
C ALA A 12 -2.82 -23.40 -72.31
N ARG A 13 -2.12 -24.52 -72.61
CA ARG A 13 -1.60 -24.81 -73.96
C ARG A 13 -2.71 -25.12 -74.97
N SER A 14 -3.70 -25.93 -74.60
CA SER A 14 -4.84 -26.26 -75.48
C SER A 14 -5.71 -25.03 -75.79
N GLY A 15 -5.91 -24.14 -74.82
CA GLY A 15 -6.61 -22.86 -75.02
C GLY A 15 -5.86 -21.86 -75.93
N PHE A 16 -4.53 -21.87 -75.91
CA PHE A 16 -3.72 -21.00 -76.79
C PHE A 16 -3.65 -21.51 -78.24
N GLN A 17 -3.67 -22.83 -78.46
CA GLN A 17 -3.65 -23.42 -79.81
C GLN A 17 -4.96 -23.21 -80.59
N GLN A 18 -6.11 -23.15 -79.92
CA GLN A 18 -7.41 -22.86 -80.56
C GLN A 18 -7.56 -21.39 -81.02
N CYS A 19 -6.71 -20.47 -80.58
CA CYS A 19 -6.77 -19.07 -81.00
C CYS A 19 -5.93 -18.73 -82.26
N ILE A 20 -5.16 -19.68 -82.81
CA ILE A 20 -4.19 -19.41 -83.89
C ILE A 20 -4.63 -19.92 -85.27
N TYR A 21 -5.78 -20.61 -85.41
CA TYR A 21 -6.19 -21.20 -86.70
C TYR A 21 -7.64 -20.87 -87.11
N VAL A 22 -7.85 -19.76 -87.85
CA VAL A 22 -8.96 -19.59 -88.83
C VAL A 22 -8.49 -18.63 -89.95
N PRO A 23 -8.69 -18.91 -91.26
CA PRO A 23 -8.10 -18.15 -92.36
C PRO A 23 -8.91 -16.88 -92.76
N SER A 24 -8.14 -15.85 -93.12
CA SER A 24 -8.42 -14.71 -94.02
C SER A 24 -9.87 -14.46 -94.50
N CYS A 25 -10.48 -13.36 -94.03
CA CYS A 25 -10.94 -12.20 -94.83
C CYS A 25 -11.85 -11.27 -93.99
N ILE A 26 -11.76 -9.95 -94.25
CA ILE A 26 -12.69 -8.84 -93.92
C ILE A 26 -12.41 -7.97 -92.66
N SER A 27 -12.00 -6.72 -92.97
CA SER A 27 -12.18 -5.41 -92.28
C SER A 27 -11.41 -5.04 -90.98
N PRO A 28 -10.79 -3.82 -90.88
CA PRO A 28 -9.73 -3.51 -89.90
C PRO A 28 -10.19 -2.93 -88.54
N VAL A 29 -11.50 -2.82 -88.27
CA VAL A 29 -11.99 -2.07 -87.09
C VAL A 29 -12.15 -2.95 -85.83
N ASN A 30 -12.15 -4.28 -85.96
CA ASN A 30 -12.36 -5.21 -84.83
C ASN A 30 -11.09 -5.81 -84.21
N THR A 31 -9.91 -5.58 -84.81
CA THR A 31 -8.64 -6.19 -84.37
C THR A 31 -8.03 -5.49 -83.15
N PHE A 32 -8.31 -4.19 -82.96
CA PHE A 32 -7.75 -3.40 -81.86
C PHE A 32 -8.48 -3.64 -80.52
N LYS A 33 -9.82 -3.76 -80.56
CA LYS A 33 -10.65 -4.06 -79.37
C LYS A 33 -10.48 -5.50 -78.86
N ARG A 34 -10.22 -6.48 -79.75
CA ARG A 34 -9.97 -7.88 -79.33
C ARG A 34 -8.57 -8.10 -78.77
N LYS A 35 -7.52 -7.48 -79.34
CA LYS A 35 -6.15 -7.57 -78.78
C LYS A 35 -6.06 -6.95 -77.39
N THR A 36 -6.70 -5.81 -77.16
CA THR A 36 -6.77 -5.16 -75.84
C THR A 36 -7.60 -5.96 -74.83
N TYR A 37 -8.68 -6.63 -75.25
CA TYR A 37 -9.47 -7.47 -74.36
C TYR A 37 -8.75 -8.78 -73.96
N CYS A 38 -8.03 -9.42 -74.89
CA CYS A 38 -7.24 -10.63 -74.61
C CYS A 38 -6.01 -10.32 -73.75
N THR A 39 -5.30 -9.21 -73.96
CA THR A 39 -4.20 -8.80 -73.07
C THR A 39 -4.69 -8.39 -71.69
N HIS A 40 -5.87 -7.75 -71.59
CA HIS A 40 -6.45 -7.39 -70.30
C HIS A 40 -6.94 -8.61 -69.50
N LYS A 41 -7.51 -9.64 -70.15
CA LYS A 41 -7.84 -10.92 -69.51
C LYS A 41 -6.60 -11.72 -69.08
N ALA A 42 -5.54 -11.72 -69.90
CA ALA A 42 -4.27 -12.35 -69.52
C ALA A 42 -3.61 -11.65 -68.34
N LEU A 43 -3.59 -10.31 -68.32
CA LEU A 43 -3.06 -9.51 -67.20
C LEU A 43 -3.89 -9.66 -65.93
N THR A 44 -5.22 -9.70 -66.02
CA THR A 44 -6.08 -9.96 -64.84
C THR A 44 -5.92 -11.37 -64.32
N PHE A 45 -5.77 -12.39 -65.17
CA PHE A 45 -5.51 -13.76 -64.73
C PHE A 45 -4.13 -13.92 -64.06
N VAL A 46 -3.08 -13.32 -64.63
CA VAL A 46 -1.73 -13.30 -64.04
C VAL A 46 -1.74 -12.52 -62.71
N TYR A 47 -2.46 -11.40 -62.64
CA TYR A 47 -2.63 -10.62 -61.40
C TYR A 47 -3.41 -11.42 -60.35
N SER A 48 -4.46 -12.14 -60.72
CA SER A 48 -5.20 -13.03 -59.82
C SER A 48 -4.32 -14.17 -59.30
N ILE A 49 -3.51 -14.81 -60.15
CA ILE A 49 -2.54 -15.83 -59.71
C ILE A 49 -1.47 -15.21 -58.80
N HIS A 50 -0.98 -14.00 -59.11
CA HIS A 50 -0.01 -13.31 -58.26
C HIS A 50 -0.60 -12.90 -56.91
N VAL A 51 -1.86 -12.45 -56.86
CA VAL A 51 -2.59 -12.09 -55.63
C VAL A 51 -2.91 -13.33 -54.81
N VAL A 52 -3.28 -14.44 -55.45
CA VAL A 52 -3.48 -15.74 -54.78
C VAL A 52 -2.12 -16.23 -54.25
N LYS A 53 -1.06 -16.22 -55.05
CA LYS A 53 0.30 -16.60 -54.61
C LYS A 53 0.78 -15.70 -53.47
N MET A 54 0.56 -14.38 -53.52
CA MET A 54 0.87 -13.45 -52.44
C MET A 54 0.06 -13.77 -51.18
N ARG A 55 -1.26 -13.97 -51.29
CA ARG A 55 -2.12 -14.32 -50.15
C ARG A 55 -1.71 -15.66 -49.54
N TRP A 56 -1.38 -16.67 -50.34
CA TRP A 56 -0.91 -17.97 -49.85
C TRP A 56 0.51 -17.92 -49.27
N THR A 57 1.41 -17.09 -49.81
CA THR A 57 2.72 -16.83 -49.17
C THR A 57 2.59 -16.01 -47.90
N GLN A 58 1.63 -15.08 -47.81
CA GLN A 58 1.32 -14.35 -46.58
C GLN A 58 0.67 -15.26 -45.54
N THR A 59 -0.22 -16.18 -45.91
CA THR A 59 -0.77 -17.17 -44.98
C THR A 59 0.25 -18.22 -44.58
N ALA A 60 1.14 -18.65 -45.47
CA ALA A 60 2.26 -19.55 -45.14
C ALA A 60 3.31 -18.87 -44.27
N ASN A 61 3.62 -17.59 -44.51
CA ASN A 61 4.49 -16.79 -43.65
C ASN A 61 3.80 -16.46 -42.32
N LEU A 62 2.49 -16.26 -42.28
CA LEU A 62 1.72 -16.14 -41.03
C LEU A 62 1.67 -17.45 -40.27
N LEU A 63 1.50 -18.60 -40.94
CA LEU A 63 1.57 -19.92 -40.31
C LEU A 63 2.99 -20.22 -39.82
N SER A 64 4.02 -19.90 -40.59
CA SER A 64 5.42 -20.02 -40.17
C SER A 64 5.74 -19.06 -39.03
N PHE A 65 5.24 -17.82 -39.08
CA PHE A 65 5.36 -16.82 -38.02
C PHE A 65 4.54 -17.19 -36.79
N LEU A 66 3.39 -17.84 -36.92
CA LEU A 66 2.58 -18.38 -35.81
C LEU A 66 3.21 -19.65 -35.23
N VAL A 67 3.85 -20.49 -36.05
CA VAL A 67 4.67 -21.63 -35.58
C VAL A 67 5.95 -21.14 -34.93
N HIS A 68 6.54 -20.06 -35.42
CA HIS A 68 7.70 -19.40 -34.83
C HIS A 68 7.32 -18.65 -33.56
N LEU A 69 6.18 -17.94 -33.51
CA LEU A 69 5.60 -17.37 -32.30
C LEU A 69 5.21 -18.46 -31.33
N ARG A 70 4.68 -19.60 -31.77
CA ARG A 70 4.43 -20.76 -30.91
C ARG A 70 5.74 -21.33 -30.35
N ARG A 71 6.82 -21.40 -31.15
CA ARG A 71 8.17 -21.79 -30.71
C ARG A 71 8.86 -20.75 -29.82
N VAL A 72 8.58 -19.46 -30.02
CA VAL A 72 9.13 -18.33 -29.24
C VAL A 72 8.36 -18.16 -27.93
N LEU A 73 7.03 -18.30 -27.96
CA LEU A 73 6.16 -18.42 -26.77
C LEU A 73 6.45 -19.73 -26.01
N GLN A 74 6.90 -20.79 -26.69
CA GLN A 74 7.45 -22.00 -26.05
C GLN A 74 8.81 -21.76 -25.38
N ARG A 75 9.58 -20.76 -25.81
CA ARG A 75 10.88 -20.36 -25.24
C ARG A 75 10.76 -19.26 -24.16
N SER A 76 9.55 -18.85 -23.80
CA SER A 76 9.28 -18.01 -22.62
C SER A 76 9.23 -18.88 -21.35
N ILE A 77 10.35 -18.93 -20.65
CA ILE A 77 10.78 -20.02 -19.74
C ILE A 77 9.95 -20.28 -18.46
N PRO A 78 9.16 -19.37 -17.85
CA PRO A 78 8.46 -19.73 -16.60
C PRO A 78 7.06 -20.37 -16.77
N ALA A 79 6.34 -20.07 -17.86
CA ALA A 79 4.90 -20.37 -17.95
C ALA A 79 4.58 -21.80 -18.44
N ASN A 80 5.41 -22.37 -19.32
CA ASN A 80 5.11 -23.67 -19.93
C ASN A 80 5.40 -24.88 -19.04
N ILE A 81 6.28 -24.76 -18.04
CA ILE A 81 6.54 -25.84 -17.08
C ILE A 81 5.28 -26.19 -16.27
N PHE A 82 4.34 -25.24 -16.14
CA PHE A 82 3.16 -25.37 -15.27
C PHE A 82 1.81 -25.26 -15.97
N TYR A 83 1.76 -24.92 -17.26
CA TYR A 83 0.51 -24.78 -18.01
C TYR A 83 -0.26 -26.11 -18.19
N ASN A 84 0.42 -27.25 -18.05
CA ASN A 84 -0.17 -28.60 -18.18
C ASN A 84 -0.81 -29.14 -16.88
N LYS A 85 -1.33 -28.26 -16.02
CA LYS A 85 -1.85 -28.67 -14.69
C LYS A 85 -3.34 -29.01 -14.64
N ALA A 86 -4.06 -29.01 -15.77
CA ALA A 86 -5.48 -29.37 -15.75
C ALA A 86 -5.75 -30.87 -15.51
N VAL A 87 -4.75 -31.78 -15.62
CA VAL A 87 -5.08 -33.22 -15.77
C VAL A 87 -4.39 -34.21 -14.79
N HIS A 88 -3.35 -33.87 -14.02
CA HIS A 88 -2.64 -34.93 -13.28
C HIS A 88 -2.49 -34.77 -11.77
N GLN A 89 -2.94 -35.82 -11.07
CA GLN A 89 -2.70 -36.16 -9.67
C GLN A 89 -1.19 -36.13 -9.33
N GLU A 90 -0.90 -35.85 -8.07
CA GLU A 90 0.40 -35.44 -7.49
C GLU A 90 1.62 -36.33 -7.81
N GLY A 91 1.41 -37.52 -8.37
CA GLY A 91 2.45 -38.44 -8.83
C GLY A 91 3.09 -38.11 -10.19
N SER A 92 2.39 -37.45 -11.14
CA SER A 92 2.91 -37.34 -12.52
C SER A 92 3.90 -36.18 -12.75
N LEU A 93 3.77 -35.07 -12.00
CA LEU A 93 4.58 -33.87 -12.22
C LEU A 93 6.07 -34.11 -11.95
N LYS A 94 6.39 -34.88 -10.90
CA LYS A 94 7.78 -35.25 -10.57
C LYS A 94 8.43 -35.99 -11.74
N TRP A 95 7.77 -37.03 -12.25
CA TRP A 95 8.28 -37.83 -13.34
C TRP A 95 8.37 -37.02 -14.65
N HIS A 96 7.37 -36.19 -14.93
CA HIS A 96 7.37 -35.31 -16.09
C HIS A 96 8.55 -34.32 -16.07
N LEU A 97 8.77 -33.64 -14.94
CA LEU A 97 9.89 -32.71 -14.79
C LEU A 97 11.24 -33.42 -14.99
N LEU A 98 11.42 -34.59 -14.38
CA LEU A 98 12.66 -35.36 -14.46
C LEU A 98 12.90 -35.98 -15.86
N ALA A 99 11.84 -36.31 -16.60
CA ALA A 99 11.95 -36.95 -17.91
C ALA A 99 12.03 -35.95 -19.08
N VAL A 100 11.24 -34.87 -19.02
CA VAL A 100 11.06 -33.92 -20.14
C VAL A 100 11.88 -32.65 -19.96
N HIS A 101 12.06 -32.19 -18.72
CA HIS A 101 12.71 -30.91 -18.40
C HIS A 101 14.09 -31.08 -17.74
N LYS A 102 14.77 -32.21 -17.99
CA LYS A 102 16.08 -32.52 -17.39
C LYS A 102 17.16 -31.48 -17.66
N ASP A 103 17.06 -30.77 -18.79
CA ASP A 103 18.06 -29.80 -19.25
C ASP A 103 17.79 -28.37 -18.70
N GLU A 104 16.65 -28.15 -18.03
CA GLU A 104 16.38 -26.88 -17.35
C GLU A 104 17.28 -26.74 -16.11
N PRO A 105 17.92 -25.59 -15.88
CA PRO A 105 18.94 -25.43 -14.84
C PRO A 105 18.41 -25.74 -13.43
N ASP A 106 17.18 -25.31 -13.13
CA ASP A 106 16.51 -25.57 -11.85
C ASP A 106 16.27 -27.09 -11.64
N VAL A 107 16.01 -27.86 -12.71
CA VAL A 107 15.72 -29.30 -12.63
C VAL A 107 17.00 -30.13 -12.66
N ALA A 108 17.98 -29.75 -13.48
CA ALA A 108 19.30 -30.37 -13.52
C ALA A 108 19.99 -30.29 -12.15
N ALA A 109 19.92 -29.13 -11.49
CA ALA A 109 20.42 -28.95 -10.13
C ALA A 109 19.73 -29.87 -9.10
N ILE A 110 18.45 -30.18 -9.29
CA ILE A 110 17.70 -31.11 -8.44
C ILE A 110 18.11 -32.56 -8.70
N ILE A 111 18.34 -32.93 -9.97
CA ILE A 111 18.77 -34.29 -10.37
C ILE A 111 20.15 -34.61 -9.79
N ALA A 112 21.03 -33.62 -9.69
CA ALA A 112 22.38 -33.75 -9.15
C ALA A 112 22.45 -33.92 -7.61
N LEU A 113 21.34 -33.79 -6.87
CA LEU A 113 21.33 -33.94 -5.42
C LEU A 113 21.27 -35.41 -4.98
N ASP A 114 22.25 -35.86 -4.20
CA ASP A 114 22.30 -37.23 -3.70
C ASP A 114 21.26 -37.51 -2.60
N ASP A 115 20.95 -36.50 -1.77
CA ASP A 115 19.94 -36.62 -0.72
C ASP A 115 18.51 -36.59 -1.28
N GLN A 116 17.79 -37.70 -1.11
CA GLN A 116 16.40 -37.85 -1.52
C GLN A 116 15.46 -36.87 -0.79
N ALA A 117 15.74 -36.53 0.48
CA ALA A 117 14.91 -35.61 1.25
C ALA A 117 15.04 -34.18 0.72
N GLU A 118 16.26 -33.69 0.52
CA GLU A 118 16.51 -32.38 -0.10
C GLU A 118 16.00 -32.34 -1.55
N ARG A 119 16.15 -33.42 -2.33
CA ARG A 119 15.58 -33.53 -3.69
C ARG A 119 14.05 -33.35 -3.68
N LYS A 120 13.34 -34.03 -2.76
CA LYS A 120 11.89 -33.88 -2.60
C LYS A 120 11.51 -32.45 -2.24
N LYS A 121 12.22 -31.85 -1.27
CA LYS A 121 12.01 -30.47 -0.84
C LYS A 121 12.17 -29.47 -1.99
N ARG A 122 13.22 -29.60 -2.82
CA ARG A 122 13.43 -28.72 -3.98
C ARG A 122 12.35 -28.88 -5.05
N LEU A 123 11.87 -30.09 -5.30
CA LEU A 123 10.74 -30.33 -6.20
C LEU A 123 9.45 -29.67 -5.71
N ASP A 124 9.17 -29.74 -4.40
CA ASP A 124 8.00 -29.08 -3.81
C ASP A 124 8.10 -27.54 -3.90
N LEU A 125 9.30 -26.97 -3.73
CA LEU A 125 9.53 -25.54 -3.94
C LEU A 125 9.32 -25.13 -5.41
N LEU A 126 9.81 -25.95 -6.35
CA LEU A 126 9.59 -25.71 -7.78
C LEU A 126 8.10 -25.77 -8.13
N ARG A 127 7.37 -26.74 -7.58
CA ARG A 127 5.91 -26.83 -7.70
C ARG A 127 5.21 -25.59 -7.15
N ASN A 128 5.62 -25.09 -5.98
CA ASN A 128 5.04 -23.88 -5.41
C ASN A 128 5.31 -22.64 -6.27
N LYS A 129 6.52 -22.51 -6.84
CA LYS A 129 6.86 -21.43 -7.79
C LYS A 129 5.93 -21.45 -9.00
N GLY A 130 5.64 -22.62 -9.54
CA GLY A 130 4.67 -22.77 -10.63
C GLY A 130 3.24 -22.43 -10.27
N ASN A 131 2.77 -22.92 -9.12
CA ASN A 131 1.44 -22.58 -8.60
C ASN A 131 1.31 -21.07 -8.36
N PHE A 132 2.38 -20.43 -7.87
CA PHE A 132 2.43 -19.00 -7.67
C PHE A 132 2.26 -18.24 -8.99
N LEU A 133 2.98 -18.63 -10.05
CA LEU A 133 2.85 -18.01 -11.37
C LEU A 133 1.45 -18.19 -11.97
N HIS A 134 0.87 -19.38 -11.85
CA HIS A 134 -0.52 -19.64 -12.25
C HIS A 134 -1.49 -18.75 -11.47
N ASN A 135 -1.36 -18.69 -10.14
CA ASN A 135 -2.22 -17.86 -9.31
C ASN A 135 -2.08 -16.38 -9.67
N GLN A 136 -0.87 -15.91 -9.97
CA GLN A 136 -0.64 -14.55 -10.41
C GLN A 136 -1.38 -14.25 -11.72
N GLN A 137 -1.35 -15.17 -12.69
CA GLN A 137 -2.11 -15.04 -13.94
C GLN A 137 -3.63 -15.00 -13.69
N VAL A 138 -4.15 -15.85 -12.81
CA VAL A 138 -5.58 -15.86 -12.44
C VAL A 138 -5.98 -14.55 -11.76
N LEU A 139 -5.14 -14.04 -10.86
CA LEU A 139 -5.39 -12.77 -10.17
C LEU A 139 -5.34 -11.58 -11.13
N ASP A 140 -4.37 -11.57 -12.06
CA ASP A 140 -4.24 -10.51 -13.07
C ASP A 140 -5.40 -10.54 -14.08
N ALA A 141 -5.90 -11.72 -14.44
CA ALA A 141 -7.05 -11.88 -15.33
C ALA A 141 -8.41 -11.61 -14.64
N GLY A 142 -8.45 -11.63 -13.30
CA GLY A 142 -9.69 -11.51 -12.52
C GLY A 142 -10.66 -12.69 -12.69
N ALA A 143 -10.24 -13.76 -13.38
CA ALA A 143 -11.07 -14.91 -13.70
C ALA A 143 -10.25 -16.22 -13.60
N GLY A 144 -10.85 -17.26 -13.02
CA GLY A 144 -10.23 -18.58 -12.85
C GLY A 144 -10.20 -19.04 -11.39
N GLN A 145 -9.42 -20.10 -11.12
CA GLN A 145 -9.28 -20.67 -9.78
C GLN A 145 -7.83 -20.62 -9.31
N ILE A 146 -7.62 -20.10 -8.09
CA ILE A 146 -6.32 -20.12 -7.44
C ILE A 146 -6.04 -21.48 -6.80
N ILE A 147 -4.76 -21.86 -6.80
CA ILE A 147 -4.25 -23.10 -6.26
C ILE A 147 -3.70 -22.84 -4.86
N LEU A 148 -4.34 -23.43 -3.86
CA LEU A 148 -3.94 -23.32 -2.45
C LEU A 148 -3.06 -24.51 -2.03
N MET A 149 -2.16 -24.31 -1.07
CA MET A 149 -1.37 -25.41 -0.49
C MET A 149 -2.22 -26.40 0.30
N ARG A 150 -3.30 -25.93 0.92
CA ARG A 150 -4.25 -26.75 1.65
C ARG A 150 -5.64 -26.41 1.18
N ARG A 151 -6.39 -27.45 0.81
CA ARG A 151 -7.79 -27.30 0.46
C ARG A 151 -8.58 -26.86 1.70
N PRO A 152 -9.40 -25.81 1.61
CA PRO A 152 -10.29 -25.44 2.70
C PRO A 152 -11.27 -26.58 3.01
N GLN A 153 -11.60 -26.76 4.28
CA GLN A 153 -12.55 -27.81 4.71
C GLN A 153 -14.01 -27.42 4.44
N ALA A 154 -14.31 -26.11 4.45
CA ALA A 154 -15.62 -25.56 4.09
C ALA A 154 -15.48 -24.69 2.84
N PHE A 155 -16.40 -24.85 1.89
CA PHE A 155 -16.43 -24.09 0.64
C PHE A 155 -17.29 -22.82 0.72
N HIS A 156 -18.06 -22.67 1.80
CA HIS A 156 -18.88 -21.50 2.06
C HIS A 156 -17.97 -20.43 2.70
N ASP A 157 -18.07 -19.18 2.25
CA ASP A 157 -17.30 -18.02 2.76
C ASP A 157 -15.80 -17.93 2.40
N LEU A 158 -15.38 -18.49 1.26
CA LEU A 158 -14.00 -18.36 0.78
C LEU A 158 -13.79 -17.07 -0.03
N ASP A 159 -13.09 -16.10 0.57
CA ASP A 159 -12.55 -14.93 -0.15
C ASP A 159 -11.10 -15.22 -0.57
N TYR A 160 -10.79 -15.08 -1.87
CA TYR A 160 -9.42 -15.25 -2.38
C TYR A 160 -8.43 -14.28 -1.73
N GLN A 161 -8.91 -13.11 -1.26
CA GLN A 161 -8.11 -12.09 -0.59
C GLN A 161 -7.67 -12.49 0.82
N ASP A 162 -8.25 -13.55 1.40
CA ASP A 162 -7.80 -14.12 2.67
C ASP A 162 -6.56 -15.01 2.52
N TYR A 163 -6.17 -15.34 1.28
CA TYR A 163 -5.03 -16.18 0.96
C TYR A 163 -3.91 -15.36 0.31
N GLY A 164 -2.67 -15.82 0.49
CA GLY A 164 -1.52 -15.22 -0.16
C GLY A 164 -0.28 -16.12 -0.13
N PRO A 165 0.70 -15.85 -0.98
CA PRO A 165 1.93 -16.64 -1.08
C PRO A 165 2.82 -16.44 0.15
N CYS A 166 3.37 -17.52 0.67
CA CYS A 166 4.43 -17.44 1.67
C CYS A 166 5.67 -16.76 1.07
N PRO A 167 6.28 -15.75 1.73
CA PRO A 167 7.49 -15.09 1.22
C PRO A 167 8.70 -16.01 1.05
N GLN A 168 8.71 -17.18 1.69
CA GLN A 168 9.82 -18.13 1.63
C GLN A 168 9.59 -19.25 0.62
N CYS A 169 8.40 -19.89 0.64
CA CYS A 169 8.14 -21.06 -0.19
C CYS A 169 7.17 -20.80 -1.37
N LEU A 170 6.62 -19.59 -1.51
CA LEU A 170 5.64 -19.16 -2.52
C LEU A 170 4.30 -19.93 -2.52
N GLY A 171 4.13 -20.90 -1.64
CA GLY A 171 2.86 -21.61 -1.48
C GLY A 171 1.76 -20.69 -0.94
N TYR A 172 0.58 -20.73 -1.57
CA TYR A 172 -0.57 -19.95 -1.13
C TYR A 172 -1.19 -20.57 0.13
N VAL A 173 -1.22 -19.78 1.19
CA VAL A 173 -1.74 -20.14 2.52
C VAL A 173 -2.69 -19.08 3.02
N LEU A 174 -3.49 -19.44 4.01
CA LEU A 174 -4.39 -18.49 4.67
C LEU A 174 -3.57 -17.43 5.41
N LEU A 175 -3.78 -16.15 5.09
CA LEU A 175 -3.00 -15.03 5.64
C LEU A 175 -3.08 -14.96 7.16
N LYS A 176 -4.20 -15.38 7.76
CA LYS A 176 -4.34 -15.43 9.23
C LYS A 176 -3.36 -16.41 9.89
N ASP A 177 -2.93 -17.43 9.14
CA ASP A 177 -2.06 -18.53 9.57
C ASP A 177 -0.65 -18.47 8.97
N ILE A 178 -0.34 -17.46 8.16
CA ILE A 178 0.95 -17.35 7.46
C ILE A 178 2.15 -17.37 8.42
N TRP A 179 2.00 -16.80 9.62
CA TRP A 179 3.03 -16.84 10.65
C TRP A 179 3.26 -18.27 11.16
N ARG A 180 2.18 -19.02 11.44
CA ARG A 180 2.26 -20.43 11.86
C ARG A 180 2.87 -21.30 10.75
N HIS A 181 2.50 -21.05 9.49
CA HIS A 181 3.10 -21.72 8.35
C HIS A 181 4.60 -21.45 8.31
N THR A 182 5.01 -20.18 8.25
CA THR A 182 6.42 -19.76 8.11
C THR A 182 7.29 -20.33 9.22
N HIS A 183 6.81 -20.33 10.46
CA HIS A 183 7.59 -20.78 11.61
C HIS A 183 7.58 -22.29 11.86
N TYR A 184 6.50 -23.00 11.56
CA TYR A 184 6.35 -24.40 11.98
C TYR A 184 6.17 -25.40 10.84
N ARG A 185 5.76 -24.95 9.64
CA ARG A 185 5.33 -25.86 8.55
C ARG A 185 5.91 -25.53 7.18
N CYS A 186 6.70 -24.46 7.07
CA CYS A 186 7.24 -24.00 5.81
C CYS A 186 8.38 -24.91 5.36
N ILE A 187 8.28 -25.41 4.13
CA ILE A 187 9.27 -26.30 3.52
C ILE A 187 10.60 -25.57 3.26
N ALA A 188 10.56 -24.24 3.11
CA ALA A 188 11.73 -23.38 2.94
C ALA A 188 12.34 -22.88 4.26
N ARG A 189 11.86 -23.36 5.42
CA ARG A 189 12.39 -22.94 6.72
C ARG A 189 13.83 -23.45 6.89
N ASN A 190 14.73 -22.57 7.34
CA ASN A 190 16.09 -22.93 7.74
C ASN A 190 16.15 -22.99 9.27
N ASP A 191 16.33 -24.20 9.80
CA ASP A 191 16.34 -24.47 11.26
C ASP A 191 17.59 -23.93 11.98
N GLY A 192 18.62 -23.53 11.22
CA GLY A 192 19.95 -23.18 11.75
C GLY A 192 20.23 -21.70 12.03
N LYS A 193 19.27 -20.78 11.88
CA LYS A 193 19.52 -19.35 12.21
C LYS A 193 18.40 -18.79 13.08
N SER A 194 18.77 -18.43 14.31
CA SER A 194 18.00 -17.59 15.24
C SER A 194 17.86 -16.16 14.72
N GLN A 195 17.37 -15.97 13.49
CA GLN A 195 16.90 -14.67 13.06
C GLN A 195 15.60 -14.39 13.80
N ARG A 196 15.51 -13.22 14.46
CA ARG A 196 14.25 -12.69 14.98
C ARG A 196 13.20 -12.79 13.87
N GLY A 197 12.32 -13.78 13.97
CA GLY A 197 11.37 -14.09 12.92
C GLY A 197 10.54 -12.89 12.53
N SER A 198 10.25 -12.74 11.23
CA SER A 198 9.32 -11.73 10.75
C SER A 198 8.00 -11.84 11.51
N GLY A 199 7.52 -10.73 12.06
CA GLY A 199 6.23 -10.69 12.74
C GLY A 199 5.08 -11.00 11.79
N LYS A 200 3.94 -11.47 12.32
CA LYS A 200 2.75 -11.82 11.51
C LYS A 200 2.36 -10.74 10.49
N GLY A 201 2.31 -9.47 10.92
CA GLY A 201 1.92 -8.36 10.04
C GLY A 201 2.90 -8.06 8.91
N GLU A 202 4.21 -8.26 9.17
CA GLU A 202 5.25 -8.14 8.15
C GLU A 202 5.11 -9.25 7.10
N LEU A 203 4.91 -10.50 7.53
CA LEU A 203 4.68 -11.63 6.64
C LEU A 203 3.43 -11.45 5.78
N GLN A 204 2.34 -10.97 6.37
CA GLN A 204 1.11 -10.65 5.63
C GLN A 204 1.35 -9.57 4.58
N MET A 205 2.11 -8.52 4.91
CA MET A 205 2.46 -7.47 3.97
C MET A 205 3.32 -7.98 2.82
N GLN A 206 4.38 -8.75 3.12
CA GLN A 206 5.24 -9.35 2.10
C GLN A 206 4.44 -10.28 1.18
N SER A 207 3.54 -11.08 1.75
CA SER A 207 2.62 -11.94 0.99
C SER A 207 1.73 -11.13 0.06
N GLN A 208 1.14 -10.03 0.54
CA GLN A 208 0.30 -9.15 -0.28
C GLN A 208 1.07 -8.48 -1.42
N ILE A 209 2.31 -8.03 -1.16
CA ILE A 209 3.19 -7.46 -2.19
C ILE A 209 3.49 -8.51 -3.28
N LEU A 210 3.78 -9.75 -2.89
CA LEU A 210 4.04 -10.85 -3.83
C LEU A 210 2.79 -11.27 -4.62
N ALA A 211 1.62 -11.29 -3.98
CA ALA A 211 0.37 -11.69 -4.62
C ALA A 211 -0.08 -10.68 -5.69
N ASN A 212 0.22 -9.40 -5.48
CA ASN A 212 -0.24 -8.34 -6.35
C ASN A 212 0.84 -7.25 -6.45
N ASN A 213 1.72 -7.39 -7.45
CA ASN A 213 2.81 -6.44 -7.70
C ASN A 213 2.33 -5.00 -7.97
N LYS A 214 1.04 -4.79 -8.27
CA LYS A 214 0.43 -3.46 -8.43
C LYS A 214 -0.01 -2.83 -7.10
N MET A 215 -0.14 -3.61 -6.02
CA MET A 215 -0.49 -3.08 -4.71
C MET A 215 0.69 -2.32 -4.09
N MET A 216 0.44 -1.08 -3.70
CA MET A 216 1.34 -0.26 -2.88
C MET A 216 2.55 0.36 -3.58
N GLY A 217 2.49 0.57 -4.89
CA GLY A 217 3.54 1.27 -5.65
C GLY A 217 3.84 2.66 -5.08
N SER A 218 2.81 3.40 -4.69
CA SER A 218 2.95 4.75 -4.11
C SER A 218 3.42 4.75 -2.64
N ALA A 219 3.50 3.60 -1.96
CA ALA A 219 3.86 3.56 -0.53
C ALA A 219 5.38 3.59 -0.30
N SER A 220 5.84 4.54 0.53
CA SER A 220 7.24 4.57 0.98
C SER A 220 7.59 3.38 1.90
N GLU A 221 8.86 3.00 1.95
CA GLU A 221 9.34 1.92 2.82
C GLU A 221 9.02 2.19 4.31
N GLY A 222 9.11 3.45 4.72
CA GLY A 222 8.71 3.87 6.06
C GLY A 222 7.21 3.66 6.32
N LEU A 223 6.35 3.92 5.34
CA LEU A 223 4.91 3.71 5.45
C LEU A 223 4.57 2.21 5.52
N LYS A 224 5.20 1.40 4.67
CA LYS A 224 5.09 -0.07 4.67
C LYS A 224 5.40 -0.64 6.05
N LYS A 225 6.61 -0.37 6.55
CA LYS A 225 7.13 -0.92 7.82
C LYS A 225 6.40 -0.41 9.06
N HIS A 226 6.13 0.90 9.16
CA HIS A 226 5.67 1.48 10.40
C HIS A 226 4.14 1.55 10.53
N VAL A 227 3.42 1.60 9.42
CA VAL A 227 1.98 1.84 9.38
C VAL A 227 1.24 0.63 8.80
N LEU A 228 1.53 0.26 7.55
CA LEU A 228 0.72 -0.71 6.80
C LEU A 228 0.86 -2.14 7.34
N ALA A 229 2.08 -2.54 7.74
CA ALA A 229 2.32 -3.84 8.38
C ALA A 229 1.60 -4.01 9.73
N LYS A 230 1.14 -2.91 10.36
CA LYS A 230 0.45 -2.93 11.66
C LYS A 230 -1.05 -2.73 11.56
N MET A 231 -1.57 -2.45 10.37
CA MET A 231 -3.02 -2.36 10.15
C MET A 231 -3.65 -3.75 10.25
N GLN A 232 -4.85 -3.80 10.82
CA GLN A 232 -5.67 -5.01 10.80
C GLN A 232 -6.03 -5.35 9.35
N ASN A 233 -6.10 -6.64 9.00
CA ASN A 233 -6.47 -7.07 7.65
C ASN A 233 -8.01 -7.14 7.51
N ASN A 234 -8.64 -6.03 7.17
CA ASN A 234 -10.08 -5.93 6.87
C ASN A 234 -10.32 -5.13 5.58
N ASN A 235 -11.55 -5.09 5.07
CA ASN A 235 -11.88 -4.43 3.80
C ASN A 235 -11.44 -2.96 3.76
N ILE A 236 -11.62 -2.22 4.86
CA ILE A 236 -11.20 -0.81 4.97
C ILE A 236 -9.68 -0.69 4.80
N SER A 237 -8.90 -1.56 5.46
CA SER A 237 -7.44 -1.56 5.32
C SER A 237 -6.98 -1.99 3.93
N ARG A 238 -7.74 -2.86 3.26
CA ARG A 238 -7.45 -3.30 1.89
C ARG A 238 -7.62 -2.12 0.94
N THR A 239 -8.73 -1.39 1.02
CA THR A 239 -8.94 -0.13 0.28
C THR A 239 -7.82 0.87 0.55
N ALA A 240 -7.37 1.01 1.80
CA ALA A 240 -6.27 1.91 2.15
C ALA A 240 -4.93 1.54 1.51
N LYS A 241 -4.69 0.23 1.30
CA LYS A 241 -3.46 -0.32 0.71
C LYS A 241 -3.49 -0.33 -0.81
N SER A 242 -4.69 -0.39 -1.41
CA SER A 242 -4.88 -0.44 -2.86
C SER A 242 -4.96 0.94 -3.51
N ASP A 243 -5.45 1.94 -2.78
CA ASP A 243 -5.67 3.28 -3.32
C ASP A 243 -4.40 4.15 -3.27
N ASP A 244 -3.88 4.51 -4.43
CA ASP A 244 -2.65 5.28 -4.54
C ASP A 244 -2.75 6.67 -3.89
N ALA A 245 -3.89 7.35 -3.97
CA ALA A 245 -4.04 8.69 -3.39
C ALA A 245 -4.10 8.62 -1.86
N ILE A 246 -4.72 7.57 -1.30
CA ILE A 246 -4.71 7.29 0.14
C ILE A 246 -3.29 6.93 0.63
N LEU A 247 -2.54 6.15 -0.15
CA LEU A 247 -1.13 5.85 0.15
C LEU A 247 -0.26 7.11 0.18
N GLU A 248 -0.44 8.02 -0.79
CA GLU A 248 0.29 9.29 -0.82
C GLU A 248 -0.12 10.20 0.35
N LEU A 249 -1.41 10.26 0.71
CA LEU A 249 -1.86 10.92 1.93
C LEU A 249 -1.15 10.35 3.17
N GLY A 250 -0.99 9.02 3.23
CA GLY A 250 -0.22 8.33 4.26
C GLY A 250 1.24 8.78 4.33
N ASN A 251 1.94 8.85 3.20
CA ASN A 251 3.32 9.33 3.13
C ASN A 251 3.46 10.79 3.58
N VAL A 252 2.56 11.67 3.12
CA VAL A 252 2.54 13.10 3.51
C VAL A 252 2.38 13.23 5.02
N TRP A 253 1.43 12.50 5.61
CA TRP A 253 1.23 12.51 7.05
C TRP A 253 2.41 11.91 7.81
N LEU A 254 2.98 10.80 7.34
CA LEU A 254 4.15 10.19 7.97
C LEU A 254 5.34 11.16 8.02
N LYS A 255 5.59 11.89 6.91
CA LYS A 255 6.61 12.96 6.86
C LYS A 255 6.31 14.07 7.85
N LYS A 256 5.03 14.46 7.98
CA LYS A 256 4.59 15.53 8.89
C LYS A 256 4.68 15.17 10.37
N VAL A 257 4.24 13.97 10.76
CA VAL A 257 4.11 13.60 12.18
C VAL A 257 5.27 12.77 12.71
N GLY A 258 6.08 12.18 11.83
CA GLY A 258 7.16 11.26 12.15
C GLY A 258 6.67 9.83 12.47
N GLY A 259 7.58 8.85 12.37
CA GLY A 259 7.25 7.43 12.56
C GLY A 259 6.71 7.06 13.96
N GLN A 260 6.92 7.90 14.96
CA GLN A 260 6.39 7.69 16.32
C GLN A 260 4.87 7.82 16.39
N ARG A 261 4.26 8.65 15.53
CA ARG A 261 2.81 8.90 15.51
C ARG A 261 2.09 8.13 14.40
N LYS A 262 2.55 6.91 14.13
CA LYS A 262 1.96 5.97 13.15
C LYS A 262 0.44 5.78 13.29
N ALA A 263 -0.10 5.84 14.52
CA ALA A 263 -1.54 5.67 14.78
C ALA A 263 -2.37 6.81 14.17
N VAL A 264 -1.82 8.03 14.13
CA VAL A 264 -2.46 9.18 13.47
C VAL A 264 -2.50 8.95 11.97
N VAL A 265 -1.39 8.48 11.39
CA VAL A 265 -1.29 8.16 9.95
C VAL A 265 -2.29 7.07 9.57
N SER A 266 -2.33 5.95 10.32
CA SER A 266 -3.27 4.88 10.05
C SER A 266 -4.73 5.33 10.20
N SER A 267 -5.03 6.13 11.23
CA SER A 267 -6.38 6.67 11.40
C SER A 267 -6.82 7.51 10.19
N LYS A 268 -5.92 8.33 9.65
CA LYS A 268 -6.21 9.17 8.48
C LYS A 268 -6.50 8.35 7.23
N MET A 269 -5.64 7.38 6.93
CA MET A 269 -5.83 6.48 5.80
C MET A 269 -7.13 5.66 5.91
N LEU A 270 -7.43 5.12 7.10
CA LEU A 270 -8.64 4.34 7.33
C LEU A 270 -9.91 5.21 7.30
N SER A 271 -9.86 6.47 7.74
CA SER A 271 -10.98 7.40 7.61
C SER A 271 -11.28 7.70 6.14
N SER A 272 -10.25 7.97 5.33
CA SER A 272 -10.41 8.12 3.88
C SER A 272 -10.95 6.86 3.21
N SER A 273 -10.54 5.68 3.66
CA SER A 273 -11.04 4.42 3.11
C SER A 273 -12.51 4.16 3.47
N ARG A 274 -12.96 4.56 4.66
CA ARG A 274 -14.39 4.53 5.02
C ARG A 274 -15.21 5.48 4.16
N MET A 275 -14.63 6.62 3.80
CA MET A 275 -15.26 7.57 2.88
C MET A 275 -15.50 6.91 1.51
N VAL A 276 -14.48 6.24 0.97
CA VAL A 276 -14.59 5.51 -0.29
C VAL A 276 -15.64 4.40 -0.22
N ASP A 277 -15.67 3.63 0.87
CA ASP A 277 -16.68 2.58 1.07
C ASP A 277 -18.11 3.14 1.04
N GLU A 278 -18.33 4.29 1.67
CA GLU A 278 -19.64 4.95 1.66
C GLU A 278 -19.98 5.55 0.30
N LEU A 279 -19.00 6.14 -0.39
CA LEU A 279 -19.17 6.68 -1.74
C LEU A 279 -19.50 5.61 -2.77
N ARG A 280 -18.92 4.41 -2.65
CA ARG A 280 -19.26 3.27 -3.52
C ARG A 280 -20.72 2.82 -3.36
N LYS A 281 -21.32 3.01 -2.17
CA LYS A 281 -22.75 2.72 -1.95
C LYS A 281 -23.64 3.79 -2.56
N LEU A 282 -23.26 5.06 -2.41
CA LEU A 282 -24.04 6.20 -2.92
C LEU A 282 -23.91 6.38 -4.44
N CYS A 283 -22.75 6.04 -5.02
CA CYS A 283 -22.45 6.21 -6.43
C CYS A 283 -21.70 4.98 -6.99
N PRO A 284 -22.38 3.82 -7.18
CA PRO A 284 -21.72 2.58 -7.60
C PRO A 284 -21.02 2.64 -8.96
N ASN A 285 -21.48 3.54 -9.85
CA ASN A 285 -21.01 3.61 -11.23
C ASN A 285 -19.86 4.61 -11.46
N GLU A 286 -19.41 5.34 -10.43
CA GLU A 286 -18.44 6.42 -10.60
C GLU A 286 -16.98 5.95 -10.57
N GLY A 287 -16.66 4.87 -9.84
CA GLY A 287 -15.33 4.29 -9.81
C GLY A 287 -15.02 3.51 -8.53
N GLU A 288 -13.78 3.04 -8.41
CA GLU A 288 -13.31 2.28 -7.25
C GLU A 288 -12.47 3.12 -6.30
N TYR A 289 -11.68 4.07 -6.81
CA TYR A 289 -10.68 4.80 -6.03
C TYR A 289 -11.18 6.18 -5.62
N VAL A 290 -10.61 6.73 -4.55
CA VAL A 290 -11.01 8.05 -4.03
C VAL A 290 -10.90 9.16 -5.07
N SER A 291 -9.92 9.05 -5.98
CA SER A 291 -9.71 10.04 -7.05
C SER A 291 -10.88 10.09 -8.04
N ASP A 292 -11.60 8.99 -8.22
CA ASP A 292 -12.73 8.86 -9.16
C ASP A 292 -13.94 9.67 -8.69
N PHE A 293 -14.08 9.81 -7.37
CA PHE A 293 -15.15 10.58 -6.72
C PHE A 293 -14.80 12.05 -6.48
N LEU A 294 -13.52 12.44 -6.54
CA LEU A 294 -13.07 13.81 -6.28
C LEU A 294 -13.29 14.72 -7.49
N LYS A 295 -14.57 14.99 -7.80
CA LYS A 295 -15.05 15.83 -8.91
C LYS A 295 -16.37 16.52 -8.53
N PRO A 296 -16.73 17.63 -9.18
CA PRO A 296 -17.92 18.42 -8.83
C PRO A 296 -19.22 17.62 -8.82
N LYS A 297 -19.41 16.74 -9.81
CA LYS A 297 -20.61 15.89 -9.95
C LYS A 297 -20.87 15.00 -8.73
N CYS A 298 -19.83 14.60 -8.01
CA CYS A 298 -19.92 13.74 -6.83
C CYS A 298 -19.91 14.54 -5.52
N PHE A 299 -19.92 15.87 -5.55
CA PHE A 299 -19.75 16.69 -4.36
C PHE A 299 -20.86 16.47 -3.32
N ASP A 300 -22.13 16.43 -3.76
CA ASP A 300 -23.25 16.17 -2.84
C ASP A 300 -23.20 14.75 -2.25
N ALA A 301 -22.79 13.75 -3.03
CA ALA A 301 -22.55 12.40 -2.52
C ALA A 301 -21.41 12.37 -1.48
N ILE A 302 -20.37 13.19 -1.66
CA ILE A 302 -19.31 13.38 -0.67
C ILE A 302 -19.85 14.03 0.61
N LEU A 303 -20.72 15.02 0.52
CA LEU A 303 -21.35 15.60 1.71
C LEU A 303 -22.21 14.57 2.44
N GLN A 304 -23.03 13.82 1.71
CA GLN A 304 -23.89 12.77 2.25
C GLN A 304 -23.08 11.64 2.91
N ALA A 305 -22.00 11.17 2.26
CA ALA A 305 -21.11 10.18 2.85
C ALA A 305 -20.47 10.68 4.16
N ALA A 306 -20.06 11.95 4.21
CA ALA A 306 -19.52 12.55 5.43
C ALA A 306 -20.59 12.70 6.53
N ASN A 307 -21.84 13.00 6.14
CA ASN A 307 -22.99 13.06 7.02
C ASN A 307 -23.25 11.70 7.68
N ASN A 308 -23.33 10.64 6.87
CA ASN A 308 -23.53 9.26 7.34
C ASN A 308 -22.41 8.82 8.30
N LEU A 309 -21.15 9.09 7.96
CA LEU A 309 -20.01 8.76 8.83
C LEU A 309 -19.95 9.62 10.11
N GLY A 310 -20.54 10.80 10.08
CA GLY A 310 -20.75 11.67 11.24
C GLY A 310 -21.81 11.14 12.21
N GLY A 311 -22.71 10.28 11.74
CA GLY A 311 -23.89 9.84 12.47
C GLY A 311 -24.86 11.01 12.66
N PRO A 312 -25.75 11.30 11.69
CA PRO A 312 -26.69 12.40 11.82
C PRO A 312 -27.59 12.15 13.03
N ASP A 313 -27.77 13.18 13.82
CA ASP A 313 -28.51 13.18 15.08
C ASP A 313 -29.36 14.45 15.13
N MET A 314 -30.27 14.52 16.09
CA MET A 314 -31.07 15.73 16.34
C MET A 314 -30.95 16.13 17.80
N THR A 315 -30.88 17.43 18.05
CA THR A 315 -31.00 17.95 19.42
C THR A 315 -32.44 17.81 19.91
N GLU A 316 -32.64 17.97 21.21
CA GLU A 316 -33.98 18.01 21.81
C GLU A 316 -34.87 19.13 21.22
N THR A 317 -34.25 20.19 20.69
CA THR A 317 -34.92 21.31 20.00
C THR A 317 -35.26 21.02 18.54
N GLY A 318 -34.86 19.86 18.01
CA GLY A 318 -35.06 19.46 16.61
C GLY A 318 -34.00 19.98 15.64
N ASP A 319 -32.93 20.60 16.15
CA ASP A 319 -31.82 21.09 15.32
C ASP A 319 -30.92 19.94 14.88
N SER A 320 -30.34 20.06 13.68
CA SER A 320 -29.41 19.06 13.16
C SER A 320 -28.15 18.97 14.03
N SER A 321 -27.71 17.75 14.32
CA SER A 321 -26.55 17.46 15.15
C SER A 321 -25.80 16.23 14.63
N TYR A 322 -24.70 15.87 15.29
CA TYR A 322 -23.90 14.70 14.95
C TYR A 322 -23.53 13.88 16.18
N GLU A 323 -23.61 12.55 16.10
CA GLU A 323 -23.04 11.64 17.10
C GLU A 323 -21.51 11.85 17.18
N LYS A 324 -20.85 11.96 16.02
CA LYS A 324 -19.39 12.01 15.86
C LYS A 324 -18.93 13.28 15.11
N PRO A 325 -19.16 14.50 15.65
CA PRO A 325 -18.89 15.76 14.95
C PRO A 325 -17.40 15.95 14.60
N SER A 326 -16.49 15.45 15.44
CA SER A 326 -15.05 15.48 15.17
C SER A 326 -14.65 14.67 13.94
N THR A 327 -15.42 13.64 13.56
CA THR A 327 -15.16 12.84 12.36
C THR A 327 -15.45 13.67 11.12
N VAL A 328 -16.59 14.37 11.07
CA VAL A 328 -16.99 15.25 9.97
C VAL A 328 -15.91 16.31 9.70
N LEU A 329 -15.45 17.02 10.73
CA LEU A 329 -14.40 18.03 10.59
C LEU A 329 -13.09 17.45 10.05
N LYS A 330 -12.69 16.26 10.54
CA LYS A 330 -11.47 15.59 10.07
C LYS A 330 -11.58 15.16 8.62
N LEU A 331 -12.73 14.61 8.21
CA LEU A 331 -12.99 14.18 6.85
C LEU A 331 -12.90 15.35 5.87
N GLY A 332 -13.45 16.53 6.21
CA GLY A 332 -13.33 17.71 5.36
C GLY A 332 -11.88 18.06 5.04
N HIS A 333 -11.04 18.13 6.07
CA HIS A 333 -9.61 18.39 5.87
C HIS A 333 -8.89 17.30 5.09
N ASP A 334 -9.32 16.04 5.20
CA ASP A 334 -8.67 14.92 4.52
C ASP A 334 -9.10 14.85 3.05
N MET A 335 -10.37 15.13 2.75
CA MET A 335 -10.89 15.21 1.38
C MET A 335 -10.29 16.40 0.61
N LYS A 336 -10.14 17.57 1.26
CA LYS A 336 -9.40 18.70 0.65
C LYS A 336 -7.97 18.30 0.27
N ARG A 337 -7.26 17.58 1.15
CA ARG A 337 -5.89 17.10 0.87
C ARG A 337 -5.84 16.07 -0.24
N LEU A 338 -6.77 15.11 -0.27
CA LEU A 338 -6.83 14.11 -1.33
C LEU A 338 -7.12 14.75 -2.69
N ALA A 339 -8.00 15.75 -2.74
CA ALA A 339 -8.22 16.53 -3.95
C ALA A 339 -6.99 17.31 -4.38
N THR A 340 -6.24 17.90 -3.43
CA THR A 340 -4.94 18.51 -3.74
C THR A 340 -3.95 17.49 -4.29
N ILE A 341 -3.91 16.26 -3.76
CA ILE A 341 -3.07 15.18 -4.28
C ILE A 341 -3.48 14.83 -5.73
N LYS A 342 -4.78 14.63 -5.99
CA LYS A 342 -5.32 14.41 -7.35
C LYS A 342 -4.90 15.54 -8.29
N PHE A 343 -5.08 16.78 -7.88
CA PHE A 343 -4.69 17.97 -8.64
C PHE A 343 -3.19 17.99 -8.97
N CYS A 344 -2.32 17.81 -7.97
CA CYS A 344 -0.87 17.80 -8.20
C CYS A 344 -0.41 16.62 -9.07
N ARG A 345 -1.08 15.46 -9.01
CA ARG A 345 -0.80 14.33 -9.91
C ARG A 345 -1.17 14.66 -11.34
N ALA A 346 -2.37 15.18 -11.55
CA ALA A 346 -2.86 15.57 -12.87
C ALA A 346 -1.95 16.62 -13.53
N LEU A 347 -1.49 17.61 -12.77
CA LEU A 347 -0.51 18.59 -13.24
C LEU A 347 0.81 17.96 -13.70
N ARG A 348 1.33 16.97 -12.95
CA ARG A 348 2.59 16.30 -13.29
C ARG A 348 2.45 15.36 -14.48
N SER A 349 1.28 14.75 -14.67
CA SER A 349 1.00 13.84 -15.79
C SER A 349 0.47 14.54 -17.04
N GLY A 350 0.15 15.84 -16.96
CA GLY A 350 -0.46 16.60 -18.06
C GLY A 350 -1.93 16.24 -18.32
N ASP A 351 -2.63 15.64 -17.36
CA ASP A 351 -4.05 15.28 -17.50
C ASP A 351 -4.95 16.48 -17.18
N GLN A 352 -5.32 17.21 -18.23
CA GLN A 352 -6.17 18.40 -18.11
C GLN A 352 -7.57 18.10 -17.58
N THR A 353 -8.09 16.88 -17.79
CA THR A 353 -9.43 16.52 -17.35
C THR A 353 -9.46 16.33 -15.84
N ALA A 354 -8.58 15.49 -15.30
CA ALA A 354 -8.44 15.27 -13.87
C ALA A 354 -8.00 16.55 -13.14
N GLU A 355 -7.19 17.40 -13.79
CA GLU A 355 -6.77 18.70 -13.26
C GLU A 355 -7.97 19.62 -13.03
N LYS A 356 -8.83 19.78 -14.06
CA LYS A 356 -10.02 20.62 -13.99
C LYS A 356 -11.00 20.08 -12.94
N GLU A 357 -11.28 18.78 -12.95
CA GLU A 357 -12.17 18.15 -11.95
C GLU A 357 -11.71 18.42 -10.52
N ALA A 358 -10.41 18.26 -10.25
CA ALA A 358 -9.87 18.47 -8.91
C ALA A 358 -9.91 19.95 -8.50
N LYS A 359 -9.64 20.88 -9.43
CA LYS A 359 -9.76 22.32 -9.22
C LYS A 359 -11.20 22.74 -8.88
N ASP A 360 -12.16 22.30 -9.70
CA ASP A 360 -13.56 22.64 -9.52
C ASP A 360 -14.12 22.04 -8.21
N TYR A 361 -13.71 20.81 -7.87
CA TYR A 361 -14.02 20.21 -6.57
C TYR A 361 -13.44 21.04 -5.40
N LEU A 362 -12.17 21.45 -5.49
CA LEU A 362 -11.52 22.24 -4.43
C LEU A 362 -12.23 23.58 -4.21
N PHE A 363 -12.68 24.22 -5.29
CA PHE A 363 -13.46 25.45 -5.22
C PHE A 363 -14.79 25.23 -4.49
N LEU A 364 -15.58 24.23 -4.88
CA LEU A 364 -16.83 23.88 -4.19
C LEU A 364 -16.60 23.53 -2.73
N HIS A 365 -15.57 22.73 -2.44
CA HIS A 365 -15.22 22.35 -1.07
C HIS A 365 -14.94 23.55 -0.18
N GLU A 366 -14.22 24.56 -0.68
CA GLU A 366 -13.90 25.76 0.07
C GLU A 366 -15.13 26.63 0.37
N LYS A 367 -16.09 26.68 -0.56
CA LYS A 367 -17.30 27.50 -0.41
C LYS A 367 -18.39 26.82 0.42
N GLU A 368 -18.59 25.51 0.24
CA GLU A 368 -19.80 24.85 0.75
C GLU A 368 -19.56 23.94 1.95
N TRP A 369 -18.37 23.33 2.09
CA TRP A 369 -18.13 22.37 3.18
C TRP A 369 -18.32 23.01 4.56
N GLY A 370 -17.84 24.25 4.71
CA GLY A 370 -17.98 25.02 5.94
C GLY A 370 -19.43 25.18 6.35
N LEU A 371 -20.26 25.62 5.40
CA LEU A 371 -21.67 25.96 5.59
C LEU A 371 -22.52 24.71 5.83
N LYS A 372 -22.35 23.67 5.00
CA LYS A 372 -23.21 22.47 5.02
C LYS A 372 -22.83 21.47 6.12
N MET A 373 -21.55 21.43 6.53
CA MET A 373 -21.04 20.37 7.42
C MET A 373 -20.38 20.92 8.69
N SER A 374 -19.39 21.82 8.53
CA SER A 374 -18.54 22.23 9.66
C SER A 374 -19.29 23.06 10.71
N CYS A 375 -20.21 23.93 10.30
CA CYS A 375 -21.02 24.74 11.22
C CYS A 375 -21.76 23.84 12.22
N THR A 376 -22.56 22.89 11.73
CA THR A 376 -23.30 21.93 12.54
C THR A 376 -22.37 21.15 13.48
N ALA A 377 -21.28 20.59 12.95
CA ALA A 377 -20.33 19.83 13.76
C ALA A 377 -19.64 20.66 14.86
N LEU A 378 -19.33 21.92 14.59
CA LEU A 378 -18.74 22.83 15.59
C LEU A 378 -19.77 23.24 16.66
N THR A 379 -21.01 23.48 16.26
CA THR A 379 -22.11 23.79 17.20
C THR A 379 -22.36 22.61 18.14
N THR A 380 -22.53 21.39 17.62
CA THR A 380 -22.66 20.18 18.45
C THR A 380 -21.51 20.03 19.44
N LEU A 381 -20.27 20.32 19.04
CA LEU A 381 -19.11 20.26 19.93
C LEU A 381 -19.12 21.34 21.01
N LYS A 382 -19.62 22.53 20.71
CA LYS A 382 -19.76 23.63 21.67
C LYS A 382 -20.85 23.31 22.68
N GLU A 383 -22.02 22.89 22.24
CA GLU A 383 -23.16 22.53 23.11
C GLU A 383 -22.79 21.41 24.09
N ARG A 384 -22.15 20.33 23.60
CA ARG A 384 -21.68 19.23 24.46
C ARG A 384 -20.67 19.65 25.52
N LYS A 385 -20.00 20.79 25.32
CA LYS A 385 -19.06 21.38 26.29
C LYS A 385 -19.69 22.47 27.15
N PHE A 386 -20.78 23.07 26.70
CA PHE A 386 -21.34 24.29 27.28
C PHE A 386 -21.73 24.08 28.75
N ASN A 387 -22.46 23.02 29.05
CA ASN A 387 -22.90 22.69 30.42
C ASN A 387 -22.03 21.60 31.08
N LYS A 388 -20.96 21.15 30.44
CA LYS A 388 -20.10 20.12 31.01
C LYS A 388 -19.17 20.78 32.03
N GLY A 389 -19.49 20.60 33.31
CA GLY A 389 -18.64 21.04 34.42
C GLY A 389 -17.19 20.61 34.20
N GLN A 390 -16.25 21.54 34.38
CA GLN A 390 -14.83 21.20 34.37
C GLN A 390 -14.53 20.44 35.65
N ASN A 391 -14.39 19.12 35.55
CA ASN A 391 -13.90 18.28 36.64
C ASN A 391 -12.40 18.55 36.84
N LEU A 392 -12.10 19.66 37.50
CA LEU A 392 -10.74 19.99 37.92
C LEU A 392 -10.42 19.22 39.21
N PRO A 393 -9.20 18.68 39.34
CA PRO A 393 -8.77 18.08 40.60
C PRO A 393 -8.78 19.13 41.71
N GLN A 394 -9.18 18.72 42.92
CA GLN A 394 -9.13 19.61 44.08
C GLN A 394 -7.67 19.97 44.41
N THR A 395 -7.46 21.20 44.89
CA THR A 395 -6.12 21.67 45.29
C THR A 395 -5.52 20.80 46.39
N SER A 396 -6.34 20.35 47.34
CA SER A 396 -5.95 19.41 48.40
C SER A 396 -5.37 18.11 47.84
N ASP A 397 -6.00 17.54 46.83
CA ASP A 397 -5.54 16.31 46.17
C ASP A 397 -4.25 16.54 45.37
N LEU A 398 -4.11 17.69 44.72
CA LEU A 398 -2.86 18.06 44.04
C LEU A 398 -1.68 18.20 45.02
N VAL A 399 -1.93 18.75 46.22
CA VAL A 399 -0.92 18.84 47.29
C VAL A 399 -0.55 17.44 47.79
N LYS A 400 -1.53 16.60 48.12
CA LYS A 400 -1.30 15.21 48.55
C LYS A 400 -0.52 14.40 47.50
N LEU A 401 -0.92 14.49 46.24
CA LEU A 401 -0.24 13.83 45.13
C LEU A 401 1.20 14.35 44.97
N THR A 402 1.39 15.67 45.08
CA THR A 402 2.72 16.27 45.02
C THR A 402 3.61 15.76 46.14
N GLN A 403 3.12 15.75 47.37
CA GLN A 403 3.87 15.27 48.52
C GLN A 403 4.23 13.79 48.38
N HIS A 404 3.26 12.96 48.01
CA HIS A 404 3.49 11.54 47.76
C HIS A 404 4.54 11.30 46.68
N VAL A 405 4.49 12.03 45.55
CA VAL A 405 5.49 11.90 44.49
C VAL A 405 6.88 12.31 44.98
N LEU A 406 6.99 13.35 45.80
CA LEU A 406 8.28 13.77 46.37
C LEU A 406 8.85 12.72 47.32
N ASP A 407 8.03 12.12 48.18
CA ASP A 407 8.48 11.09 49.11
C ASP A 407 8.88 9.81 48.37
N GLN A 408 8.11 9.40 47.35
CA GLN A 408 8.47 8.28 46.49
C GLN A 408 9.73 8.55 45.66
N LEU A 409 9.99 9.80 45.26
CA LEU A 409 11.23 10.16 44.56
C LEU A 409 12.45 9.97 45.45
N LYS A 410 12.38 10.38 46.73
CA LYS A 410 13.48 10.17 47.70
C LYS A 410 13.81 8.68 47.85
N LEU A 411 12.78 7.85 48.08
CA LEU A 411 12.95 6.40 48.18
C LEU A 411 13.53 5.79 46.89
N ALA A 412 13.02 6.20 45.72
CA ALA A 412 13.54 5.71 44.45
C ALA A 412 14.99 6.15 44.16
N MET A 413 15.43 7.28 44.74
CA MET A 413 16.82 7.74 44.69
C MET A 413 17.71 6.86 45.58
N GLU A 414 17.28 6.53 46.79
CA GLU A 414 17.99 5.61 47.68
C GLU A 414 18.09 4.21 47.06
N ASP A 415 16.99 3.68 46.52
CA ASP A 415 16.92 2.38 45.83
C ASP A 415 17.97 2.27 44.71
N ILE A 416 18.09 3.30 43.86
CA ILE A 416 19.01 3.28 42.71
C ILE A 416 20.47 3.54 43.11
N MET A 417 20.70 4.26 44.20
CA MET A 417 22.04 4.47 44.77
C MET A 417 22.57 3.17 45.39
N ASN A 418 21.69 2.37 45.99
CA ASN A 418 22.03 1.08 46.59
C ASN A 418 22.19 -0.03 45.55
N ASP A 419 21.26 -0.12 44.57
CA ASP A 419 21.29 -1.14 43.51
C ASP A 419 20.84 -0.58 42.16
N VAL A 420 21.77 -0.58 41.19
CA VAL A 420 21.54 -0.08 39.84
C VAL A 420 20.82 -1.14 39.00
N SER A 421 19.51 -1.22 39.18
CA SER A 421 18.63 -2.13 38.42
C SER A 421 17.79 -1.39 37.37
N SER A 422 17.49 -2.07 36.24
CA SER A 422 16.57 -1.56 35.21
C SER A 422 15.17 -1.25 35.77
N GLN A 423 14.75 -1.96 36.82
CA GLN A 423 13.46 -1.74 37.47
C GLN A 423 13.48 -0.45 38.30
N HIS A 424 14.52 -0.23 39.11
CA HIS A 424 14.71 0.99 39.89
C HIS A 424 14.85 2.22 38.98
N TYR A 425 15.60 2.10 37.88
CA TYR A 425 15.71 3.15 36.88
C TYR A 425 14.35 3.54 36.27
N LYS A 426 13.54 2.56 35.85
CA LYS A 426 12.20 2.82 35.29
C LYS A 426 11.25 3.44 36.32
N ARG A 427 11.34 3.04 37.59
CA ARG A 427 10.55 3.63 38.68
C ARG A 427 10.90 5.12 38.86
N LEU A 428 12.20 5.42 38.99
CA LEU A 428 12.69 6.79 39.12
C LEU A 428 12.31 7.65 37.90
N GLN A 429 12.45 7.11 36.69
CA GLN A 429 12.07 7.77 35.44
C GLN A 429 10.57 8.14 35.44
N LYS A 430 9.68 7.21 35.78
CA LYS A 430 8.23 7.46 35.80
C LYS A 430 7.87 8.53 36.83
N LEU A 431 8.44 8.46 38.03
CA LEU A 431 8.19 9.45 39.09
C LEU A 431 8.70 10.84 38.69
N CYS A 432 9.86 10.91 38.03
CA CYS A 432 10.39 12.17 37.49
C CYS A 432 9.45 12.75 36.43
N LEU A 433 8.96 11.93 35.49
CA LEU A 433 7.99 12.38 34.48
C LEU A 433 6.70 12.91 35.12
N VAL A 434 6.15 12.21 36.13
CA VAL A 434 4.96 12.65 36.87
C VAL A 434 5.23 13.99 37.57
N ARG A 435 6.38 14.15 38.21
CA ARG A 435 6.76 15.42 38.84
C ARG A 435 6.84 16.56 37.83
N LEU A 436 7.45 16.33 36.67
CA LEU A 436 7.53 17.33 35.61
C LEU A 436 6.15 17.69 35.05
N LEU A 437 5.25 16.71 34.92
CA LEU A 437 3.86 16.93 34.50
C LEU A 437 3.10 17.79 35.51
N LEU A 438 3.22 17.49 36.80
CA LEU A 438 2.55 18.25 37.86
C LEU A 438 3.08 19.69 37.95
N PHE A 439 4.39 19.86 37.83
CA PHE A 439 5.03 21.18 37.93
C PHE A 439 4.72 22.05 36.70
N ASN A 440 4.92 21.53 35.49
CA ASN A 440 4.72 22.31 34.26
C ASN A 440 3.24 22.35 33.81
N LYS A 441 2.37 21.51 34.37
CA LYS A 441 0.96 21.34 33.97
C LYS A 441 0.78 21.18 32.45
N ARG A 442 1.73 20.48 31.79
CA ARG A 442 1.76 20.27 30.34
C ARG A 442 1.17 18.92 29.94
N ARG A 443 0.93 18.74 28.64
CA ARG A 443 0.42 17.47 28.10
C ARG A 443 1.47 16.36 28.22
N PRO A 444 1.09 15.14 28.63
CA PRO A 444 2.01 13.99 28.72
C PRO A 444 2.82 13.72 27.44
N GLY A 445 2.18 13.92 26.27
CA GLY A 445 2.84 13.70 24.98
C GLY A 445 3.94 14.71 24.64
N GLU A 446 3.97 15.87 25.29
CA GLU A 446 5.01 16.88 25.08
C GLU A 446 6.22 16.56 25.95
N LEU A 447 6.02 16.33 27.26
CA LEU A 447 7.14 16.05 28.17
C LEU A 447 7.83 14.71 27.91
N SER A 448 7.12 13.70 27.38
CA SER A 448 7.73 12.42 26.94
C SER A 448 8.65 12.54 25.72
N GLN A 449 8.72 13.73 25.08
CA GLN A 449 9.66 13.99 23.98
C GLN A 449 10.95 14.66 24.45
N LEU A 450 11.08 15.01 25.74
CA LEU A 450 12.34 15.46 26.33
C LEU A 450 13.41 14.38 26.12
N THR A 451 14.69 14.72 25.99
CA THR A 451 15.77 13.73 25.78
C THR A 451 16.98 13.96 26.67
N VAL A 452 17.73 12.87 26.94
CA VAL A 452 19.09 12.74 27.50
C VAL A 452 19.91 13.97 27.19
N GLN A 453 20.08 14.00 25.89
CA GLN A 453 20.86 14.90 25.13
C GLN A 453 20.33 16.33 25.20
N ALA A 454 19.03 16.55 24.97
CA ALA A 454 18.45 17.89 25.07
C ALA A 454 18.61 18.51 26.47
N TYR A 455 18.57 17.69 27.54
CA TYR A 455 18.91 18.18 28.87
C TYR A 455 20.40 18.49 29.00
N LYS A 456 21.29 17.57 28.59
CA LYS A 456 22.75 17.76 28.71
C LYS A 456 23.28 18.94 27.89
N GLU A 457 22.74 19.17 26.70
CA GLU A 457 23.14 20.22 25.75
C GLU A 457 22.43 21.55 26.00
N ARG A 458 21.58 21.66 27.03
CA ARG A 458 20.84 22.90 27.31
C ARG A 458 21.80 24.05 27.61
N PRO A 459 21.53 25.28 27.14
CA PRO A 459 22.27 26.45 27.57
C PRO A 459 22.15 26.70 29.08
N ASN A 460 23.18 27.31 29.66
CA ASN A 460 23.05 27.86 31.01
C ASN A 460 22.27 29.18 30.94
N TRP A 461 20.94 29.11 31.07
CA TRP A 461 20.07 30.29 31.02
C TRP A 461 20.27 31.25 32.20
N ALA A 462 20.99 30.84 33.25
CA ALA A 462 21.40 31.73 34.33
C ALA A 462 22.52 32.70 33.89
N GLU A 463 23.34 32.32 32.90
CA GLU A 463 24.55 33.07 32.50
C GLU A 463 24.55 33.48 31.01
N GLY A 464 23.82 32.78 30.12
CA GLY A 464 23.99 32.85 28.67
C GLY A 464 22.76 33.28 27.85
N GLY A 465 21.88 34.12 28.40
CA GLY A 465 20.71 34.64 27.68
C GLY A 465 20.90 36.07 27.14
N ILE A 466 20.20 36.43 26.06
CA ILE A 466 20.08 37.83 25.61
C ILE A 466 19.41 38.63 26.74
N GLN A 467 20.06 39.69 27.22
CA GLN A 467 19.59 40.53 28.34
C GLN A 467 18.12 40.99 28.16
N GLU A 468 17.74 41.40 26.96
CA GLU A 468 16.38 41.83 26.60
C GLU A 468 15.33 40.73 26.81
N MET A 469 15.69 39.46 26.57
CA MET A 469 14.80 38.33 26.84
C MET A 469 14.58 38.16 28.36
N ARG A 470 15.64 38.36 29.16
CA ARG A 470 15.54 38.27 30.63
C ARG A 470 14.68 39.38 31.20
N GLU A 471 14.78 40.57 30.64
CA GLU A 471 13.97 41.74 31.01
C GLU A 471 12.49 41.59 30.62
N SER A 472 12.19 40.76 29.62
CA SER A 472 10.80 40.43 29.24
C SER A 472 10.11 39.45 30.19
N PHE A 473 10.86 38.74 31.05
CA PHE A 473 10.29 37.80 32.03
C PHE A 473 9.80 38.51 33.30
N THR A 474 8.78 37.92 33.92
CA THR A 474 8.29 38.38 35.23
C THR A 474 9.33 38.16 36.34
N THR A 475 9.21 38.90 37.44
CA THR A 475 10.10 38.78 38.61
C THR A 475 10.15 37.37 39.20
N LEU A 476 9.04 36.62 39.13
CA LEU A 476 8.99 35.21 39.52
C LEU A 476 9.78 34.32 38.55
N GLU A 477 9.61 34.51 37.25
CA GLU A 477 10.31 33.72 36.23
C GLU A 477 11.82 33.95 36.27
N GLN A 478 12.26 35.20 36.49
CA GLN A 478 13.68 35.51 36.69
C GLN A 478 14.27 34.75 37.89
N LYS A 479 13.55 34.69 39.02
CA LYS A 479 13.96 33.89 40.19
C LYS A 479 13.98 32.38 39.89
N LEU A 480 13.02 31.90 39.10
CA LEU A 480 12.97 30.49 38.69
C LEU A 480 14.12 30.12 37.75
N LEU A 481 14.56 31.01 36.86
CA LEU A 481 15.71 30.78 35.98
C LEU A 481 17.03 30.64 36.75
N THR A 482 17.16 31.31 37.89
CA THR A 482 18.32 31.14 38.78
C THR A 482 18.27 29.81 39.54
N ALA A 483 17.07 29.36 39.93
CA ALA A 483 16.88 28.18 40.77
C ALA A 483 16.67 26.86 40.00
N MET A 484 16.30 26.93 38.72
CA MET A 484 15.87 25.77 37.92
C MET A 484 16.50 25.75 36.54
N ASP A 485 16.55 24.55 35.95
CA ASP A 485 17.01 24.39 34.57
C ASP A 485 15.86 24.62 33.59
N LEU A 486 16.12 25.38 32.53
CA LEU A 486 15.21 25.57 31.41
C LEU A 486 15.64 24.71 30.22
N VAL A 487 14.70 23.93 29.67
CA VAL A 487 14.92 23.12 28.46
C VAL A 487 13.81 23.32 27.45
N TYR A 488 14.22 23.49 26.19
CA TYR A 488 13.31 23.55 25.06
C TYR A 488 12.93 22.15 24.58
N ILE A 489 11.62 21.92 24.42
CA ILE A 489 11.05 20.67 23.95
C ILE A 489 10.36 20.90 22.60
N ARG A 490 10.52 19.93 21.70
CA ARG A 490 9.85 19.94 20.39
C ARG A 490 8.34 19.75 20.56
N GLY A 491 7.54 20.76 20.24
CA GLY A 491 6.08 20.76 20.35
C GLY A 491 5.38 21.66 19.33
N LYS A 492 4.08 21.93 19.53
CA LYS A 492 3.39 23.01 18.80
C LYS A 492 3.89 24.34 19.38
N GLY A 493 4.89 24.92 18.73
CA GLY A 493 5.72 26.00 19.28
C GLY A 493 7.00 25.44 19.92
N GLU A 494 8.04 26.25 20.00
CA GLU A 494 9.20 25.96 20.85
C GLU A 494 8.71 26.08 22.31
N ILE A 495 8.47 24.93 22.97
CA ILE A 495 7.88 24.92 24.31
C ILE A 495 9.00 24.82 25.33
N MET A 496 9.04 25.82 26.22
CA MET A 496 9.91 25.88 27.39
C MET A 496 9.37 24.99 28.51
N SER A 497 10.23 24.17 29.12
CA SER A 497 9.94 23.40 30.34
C SER A 497 10.98 23.69 31.42
N LEU A 498 10.49 23.95 32.64
CA LEU A 498 11.32 24.16 33.82
C LEU A 498 11.48 22.83 34.56
N LEU A 499 12.72 22.54 34.97
CA LEU A 499 13.09 21.33 35.68
C LEU A 499 13.51 21.72 37.10
N SER A 500 12.61 21.44 38.07
CA SER A 500 12.77 21.87 39.45
C SER A 500 13.68 20.98 40.31
N TYR A 501 14.19 19.86 39.79
CA TYR A 501 14.96 18.85 40.53
C TYR A 501 16.23 18.47 39.78
N GLN A 502 17.18 19.40 39.72
CA GLN A 502 18.44 19.24 38.98
C GLN A 502 19.20 17.97 39.42
N GLN A 503 19.18 17.62 40.71
CA GLN A 503 19.83 16.42 41.25
C GLN A 503 19.24 15.11 40.68
N ILE A 504 17.91 15.04 40.50
CA ILE A 504 17.22 13.83 40.00
C ILE A 504 17.49 13.64 38.51
N VAL A 505 17.46 14.73 37.75
CA VAL A 505 17.75 14.69 36.31
C VAL A 505 19.24 14.37 36.08
N ARG A 506 20.14 14.92 36.91
CA ARG A 506 21.57 14.56 36.91
C ARG A 506 21.79 13.07 37.21
N MET A 507 21.14 12.50 38.23
CA MET A 507 21.22 11.07 38.53
C MET A 507 20.67 10.18 37.42
N LEU A 508 19.51 10.52 36.84
CA LEU A 508 18.97 9.83 35.67
C LEU A 508 19.92 9.90 34.46
N SER A 509 20.67 11.00 34.33
CA SER A 509 21.61 11.22 33.22
C SER A 509 22.96 10.52 33.38
N ASN A 510 23.39 10.27 34.62
CA ASN A 510 24.62 9.58 34.97
C ASN A 510 24.44 8.05 34.94
N ASN A 511 23.31 7.55 35.43
CA ASN A 511 23.02 6.12 35.46
C ASN A 511 22.44 5.57 34.13
N TRP A 512 22.24 6.43 33.12
CA TRP A 512 21.67 6.05 31.82
C TRP A 512 22.51 5.03 31.05
N LEU A 513 23.85 5.14 31.09
CA LEU A 513 24.77 4.23 30.40
C LEU A 513 24.79 2.83 31.03
N HIS A 514 24.62 2.74 32.36
CA HIS A 514 24.72 1.49 33.12
C HIS A 514 23.50 0.57 32.95
N CYS A 515 22.31 1.12 32.69
CA CYS A 515 21.08 0.31 32.60
C CYS A 515 20.71 -0.16 31.18
N GLY A 516 21.52 0.16 30.15
CA GLY A 516 21.36 -0.36 28.78
C GLY A 516 20.02 -0.06 28.10
N THR A 517 19.20 0.82 28.68
CA THR A 517 17.83 1.05 28.24
C THR A 517 17.76 2.15 27.18
N ARG A 518 17.58 1.75 25.91
CA ARG A 518 17.13 2.64 24.81
C ARG A 518 15.69 3.09 25.03
N TYR A 519 15.42 3.91 26.03
CA TYR A 519 14.12 4.56 26.17
C TYR A 519 14.29 6.08 26.10
N LYS A 520 13.56 6.70 25.16
CA LYS A 520 13.28 8.13 25.16
C LYS A 520 12.20 8.36 26.22
N TYR A 521 12.57 9.13 27.26
CA TYR A 521 11.79 9.79 28.32
C TYR A 521 10.40 9.27 28.64
#